data_AF-A0A3S9H8L1-F1
#
_entry.id   AF-A0A3S9H8L1-F1
#
_cell.length_a   1.000
_cell.length_b   1.000
_cell.length_c   1.000
_cell.angle_alpha   90.00
_cell.angle_beta   90.00
_cell.angle_gamma   90.00
#
_symmetry.space_group_name_H-M   'P 1'
#
loop_
_entity.id
_entity.type
_entity.pdbx_description
1 polymer ?
#
loop_
_entity_poly.entity_id
_entity_poly.type
_entity_poly.pdbx_seq_one_letter_code
_entity_poly.pdbx_strand_id
1 'polypeptide(L)'
;MNTNNIKKQNSHLDLTNEKVQEVLFLYKDYEEVPYISPKRNLEEWLQDVRIGSESLVPKRNMIRYEEDILPGHLILLWRIDFGTFTSISGYPKYFEYNYGINGEQALEELLEKAYARELSATESLQHLNAAQLKAILKQFDIGGFSKLNKTALMELAQEKISEEQLIPFVKVRGYEITPEGKELLVKYPESVDRHPKKKY
;
A
#
# COMPACT_ATOMS: atom_id res chain seq x y z
N MET A 1 0.68 -28.61 9.27
CA MET A 1 0.45 -27.51 8.31
C MET A 1 0.91 -26.24 8.99
N ASN A 2 1.56 -25.33 8.27
CA ASN A 2 1.88 -24.02 8.85
C ASN A 2 0.60 -23.18 8.91
N THR A 3 0.26 -22.67 10.08
CA THR A 3 -0.89 -21.78 10.30
C THR A 3 -0.48 -20.46 10.95
N ASN A 4 0.82 -20.20 11.04
CA ASN A 4 1.37 -18.98 11.60
C ASN A 4 0.85 -17.78 10.82
N ASN A 5 0.42 -16.76 11.56
CA ASN A 5 -0.11 -15.50 11.05
C ASN A 5 -1.33 -15.62 10.11
N ILE A 6 -2.01 -16.78 10.06
CA ILE A 6 -3.30 -16.90 9.37
C ILE A 6 -4.30 -15.87 9.90
N LYS A 7 -4.35 -15.67 11.22
CA LYS A 7 -5.24 -14.67 11.81
C LYS A 7 -4.94 -13.24 11.35
N LYS A 8 -3.68 -12.96 10.99
CA LYS A 8 -3.24 -11.63 10.56
C LYS A 8 -3.76 -11.36 9.16
N GLN A 9 -3.41 -12.18 8.16
CA GLN A 9 -3.72 -11.87 6.75
C GLN A 9 -4.79 -12.74 6.11
N ASN A 10 -5.11 -13.90 6.69
CA ASN A 10 -5.87 -14.98 6.08
C ASN A 10 -7.05 -15.45 6.94
N SER A 11 -7.58 -14.59 7.82
CA SER A 11 -8.68 -14.94 8.74
C SER A 11 -9.98 -15.29 8.01
N HIS A 12 -10.10 -14.88 6.74
CA HIS A 12 -11.23 -15.19 5.86
C HIS A 12 -11.17 -16.59 5.23
N LEU A 13 -10.06 -17.32 5.35
CA LEU A 13 -9.93 -18.63 4.72
C LEU A 13 -10.78 -19.69 5.46
N ASP A 14 -11.48 -20.50 4.68
CA ASP A 14 -12.09 -21.73 5.17
C ASP A 14 -11.02 -22.82 5.29
N LEU A 15 -10.57 -23.08 6.52
CA LEU A 15 -9.54 -24.08 6.81
C LEU A 15 -10.01 -25.53 6.62
N THR A 16 -11.31 -25.76 6.42
CA THR A 16 -11.87 -27.08 6.09
C THR A 16 -11.83 -27.36 4.59
N ASN A 17 -11.62 -26.34 3.76
CA ASN A 17 -11.51 -26.47 2.31
C ASN A 17 -10.21 -27.22 1.92
N GLU A 18 -10.35 -28.29 1.15
CA GLU A 18 -9.22 -29.14 0.73
C GLU A 18 -8.13 -28.37 -0.03
N LYS A 19 -8.51 -27.44 -0.91
CA LYS A 19 -7.55 -26.63 -1.68
C LYS A 19 -6.79 -25.67 -0.79
N VAL A 20 -7.47 -25.08 0.20
CA VAL A 20 -6.81 -24.25 1.21
C VAL A 20 -5.80 -25.08 1.99
N GLN A 21 -6.16 -26.28 2.44
CA GLN A 21 -5.24 -27.18 3.13
C GLN A 21 -4.03 -27.57 2.27
N GLU A 22 -4.23 -27.83 0.98
CA GLU A 22 -3.14 -28.08 0.02
C GLU A 22 -2.19 -26.88 -0.06
N VAL A 23 -2.72 -25.65 -0.15
CA VAL A 23 -1.91 -24.42 -0.12
C VAL A 23 -1.11 -24.32 1.18
N LEU A 24 -1.75 -24.52 2.34
CA LEU A 24 -1.08 -24.46 3.65
C LEU A 24 0.00 -25.53 3.79
N PHE A 25 -0.16 -26.67 3.14
CA PHE A 25 0.84 -27.73 3.13
C PHE A 25 2.06 -27.37 2.26
N LEU A 26 1.85 -26.70 1.12
CA LEU A 26 2.95 -26.20 0.27
C LEU A 26 3.86 -25.21 1.02
N TYR A 27 3.28 -24.43 1.94
CA TYR A 27 4.00 -23.46 2.76
C TYR A 27 4.35 -23.96 4.17
N LYS A 28 4.30 -25.28 4.42
CA LYS A 28 4.52 -25.86 5.77
C LYS A 28 5.89 -25.54 6.37
N ASP A 29 6.90 -25.36 5.52
CA ASP A 29 8.28 -25.09 5.92
C ASP A 29 8.64 -23.59 5.84
N TYR A 30 7.65 -22.72 5.66
CA TYR A 30 7.83 -21.27 5.67
C TYR A 30 7.64 -20.74 7.10
N GLU A 31 8.14 -19.54 7.41
CA GLU A 31 7.87 -18.91 8.71
C GLU A 31 6.40 -18.45 8.79
N GLU A 32 5.89 -17.90 7.69
CA GLU A 32 4.51 -17.41 7.53
C GLU A 32 3.90 -17.89 6.20
N VAL A 33 2.59 -18.14 6.21
CA VAL A 33 1.82 -18.43 5.00
C VAL A 33 1.52 -17.12 4.28
N PRO A 34 1.74 -17.02 2.96
CA PRO A 34 1.41 -15.81 2.20
C PRO A 34 -0.08 -15.49 2.25
N TYR A 35 -0.42 -14.21 2.07
CA TYR A 35 -1.79 -13.80 1.81
C TYR A 35 -2.38 -14.52 0.59
N ILE A 36 -3.59 -15.01 0.75
CA ILE A 36 -4.37 -15.68 -0.28
C ILE A 36 -5.65 -14.87 -0.47
N SER A 37 -5.76 -14.15 -1.59
CA SER A 37 -6.96 -13.36 -1.86
C SER A 37 -8.21 -14.25 -1.93
N PRO A 38 -9.37 -13.82 -1.37
CA PRO A 38 -10.64 -14.50 -1.59
C PRO A 38 -11.02 -14.65 -3.06
N LYS A 39 -10.44 -13.80 -3.93
CA LYS A 39 -10.69 -13.80 -5.38
C LYS A 39 -9.69 -14.66 -6.16
N ARG A 40 -8.71 -15.27 -5.50
CA ARG A 40 -7.68 -16.08 -6.15
C ARG A 40 -8.29 -17.38 -6.68
N ASN A 41 -8.05 -17.70 -7.95
CA ASN A 41 -8.38 -19.01 -8.50
C ASN A 41 -7.38 -20.05 -7.97
N LEU A 42 -7.72 -20.69 -6.84
CA LEU A 42 -6.85 -21.69 -6.22
C LEU A 42 -6.61 -22.92 -7.10
N GLU A 43 -7.60 -23.30 -7.91
CA GLU A 43 -7.47 -24.48 -8.77
C GLU A 43 -6.37 -24.28 -9.83
N GLU A 44 -6.48 -23.19 -10.59
CA GLU A 44 -5.51 -22.83 -11.62
C GLU A 44 -4.13 -22.60 -11.01
N TRP A 45 -4.05 -21.89 -9.88
CA TRP A 45 -2.77 -21.66 -9.22
C TRP A 45 -2.12 -22.96 -8.71
N LEU A 46 -2.89 -23.89 -8.14
CA LEU A 46 -2.37 -25.19 -7.71
C LEU A 46 -1.89 -26.03 -8.91
N GLN A 47 -2.57 -25.96 -10.04
CA GLN A 47 -2.12 -26.61 -11.28
C GLN A 47 -0.76 -26.05 -11.73
N ASP A 48 -0.58 -24.73 -11.72
CA ASP A 48 0.70 -24.11 -12.05
C ASP A 48 1.82 -24.55 -11.10
N VAL A 49 1.56 -24.57 -9.80
CA VAL A 49 2.53 -24.98 -8.78
C VAL A 49 2.95 -26.45 -8.95
N ARG A 50 2.02 -27.31 -9.37
CA ARG A 50 2.33 -28.72 -9.66
C ARG A 50 3.24 -28.89 -10.88
N ILE A 51 3.19 -27.96 -11.83
CA ILE A 51 4.09 -27.93 -13.00
C ILE A 51 5.46 -27.38 -12.61
N GLY A 52 5.50 -26.33 -11.79
CA GLY A 52 6.74 -25.72 -11.33
C GLY A 52 6.56 -24.77 -10.14
N SER A 53 7.60 -24.65 -9.33
CA SER A 53 7.57 -23.84 -8.09
C SER A 53 7.62 -22.32 -8.31
N GLU A 54 7.70 -21.84 -9.55
CA GLU A 54 7.79 -20.42 -9.91
C GLU A 54 6.57 -19.60 -9.41
N SER A 55 5.41 -20.25 -9.33
CA SER A 55 4.16 -19.64 -8.85
C SER A 55 4.08 -19.57 -7.31
N LEU A 56 5.03 -20.16 -6.58
CA LEU A 56 5.11 -20.02 -5.13
C LEU A 56 5.72 -18.68 -4.76
N VAL A 57 5.18 -18.07 -3.71
CA VAL A 57 5.84 -16.93 -3.07
C VAL A 57 7.19 -17.41 -2.53
N PRO A 58 8.32 -16.73 -2.80
CA PRO A 58 9.61 -17.18 -2.29
C PRO A 58 9.68 -17.20 -0.75
N LYS A 59 10.25 -18.26 -0.17
CA LYS A 59 10.40 -18.41 1.30
C LYS A 59 10.97 -17.18 2.01
N ARG A 60 12.00 -16.57 1.43
CA ARG A 60 12.61 -15.34 1.96
C ARG A 60 11.62 -14.17 2.11
N ASN A 61 10.58 -14.09 1.28
CA ASN A 61 9.59 -13.02 1.32
C ASN A 61 8.56 -13.22 2.44
N MET A 62 8.56 -14.40 3.05
CA MET A 62 7.69 -14.75 4.17
C MET A 62 8.44 -14.80 5.52
N ILE A 63 9.61 -14.17 5.59
CA ILE A 63 10.39 -14.01 6.82
C ILE A 63 10.25 -12.55 7.24
N ARG A 64 9.78 -12.32 8.47
CA ARG A 64 9.67 -10.97 9.02
C ARG A 64 11.04 -10.46 9.47
N TYR A 65 11.27 -9.17 9.29
CA TYR A 65 12.38 -8.44 9.91
C TYR A 65 12.08 -8.19 11.40
N GLU A 66 13.08 -7.68 12.13
CA GLU A 66 13.00 -7.39 13.57
C GLU A 66 11.82 -6.46 13.92
N GLU A 67 11.44 -5.59 13.00
CA GLU A 67 10.35 -4.61 13.14
C GLU A 67 8.94 -5.20 12.88
N ASP A 68 8.86 -6.53 12.76
CA ASP A 68 7.62 -7.27 12.47
C ASP A 68 6.99 -6.84 11.13
N ILE A 69 7.83 -6.63 10.11
CA ILE A 69 7.42 -6.35 8.74
C ILE A 69 7.99 -7.39 7.77
N LEU A 70 7.23 -7.72 6.72
CA LEU A 70 7.70 -8.59 5.63
C LEU A 70 8.37 -7.78 4.52
N PRO A 71 9.23 -8.38 3.67
CA PRO A 71 9.78 -7.76 2.46
C PRO A 71 8.75 -7.04 1.58
N GLY A 72 7.51 -7.55 1.51
CA GLY A 72 6.41 -6.87 0.81
C GLY A 72 6.09 -5.47 1.36
N HIS A 73 6.22 -5.24 2.67
CA HIS A 73 5.99 -3.94 3.30
C HIS A 73 7.06 -2.93 2.86
N LEU A 74 8.33 -3.37 2.74
CA LEU A 74 9.41 -2.53 2.23
C LEU A 74 9.16 -2.11 0.77
N ILE A 75 8.61 -3.00 -0.06
CA ILE A 75 8.21 -2.64 -1.43
C ILE A 75 7.07 -1.63 -1.43
N LEU A 76 6.13 -1.73 -0.48
CA LEU A 76 5.07 -0.76 -0.35
C LEU A 76 5.60 0.62 0.10
N LEU A 77 6.49 0.66 1.10
CA LEU A 77 7.19 1.88 1.52
C LEU A 77 7.95 2.51 0.35
N TRP A 78 8.72 1.73 -0.40
CA TRP A 78 9.44 2.20 -1.58
C TRP A 78 8.50 2.77 -2.65
N ARG A 79 7.32 2.16 -2.84
CA ARG A 79 6.32 2.68 -3.76
C ARG A 79 5.68 3.98 -3.27
N ILE A 80 5.47 4.13 -1.96
CA ILE A 80 4.99 5.38 -1.35
C ILE A 80 6.04 6.49 -1.53
N ASP A 81 7.33 6.17 -1.39
CA ASP A 81 8.44 7.13 -1.54
C ASP A 81 8.52 7.77 -2.94
N PHE A 82 7.90 7.18 -3.96
CA PHE A 82 7.73 7.84 -5.25
C PHE A 82 6.83 9.08 -5.23
N GLY A 83 6.12 9.34 -4.13
CA GLY A 83 5.28 10.53 -3.95
C GLY A 83 4.01 10.55 -4.80
N THR A 84 3.61 9.40 -5.36
CA THR A 84 2.43 9.27 -6.23
C THR A 84 1.36 8.32 -5.67
N PHE A 85 1.61 7.72 -4.50
CA PHE A 85 0.69 6.80 -3.87
C PHE A 85 -0.40 7.57 -3.09
N THR A 86 -1.65 7.14 -3.23
CA THR A 86 -2.84 7.85 -2.72
C THR A 86 -3.89 6.87 -2.18
N SER A 87 -4.93 7.36 -1.51
CA SER A 87 -6.04 6.56 -0.95
C SER A 87 -6.87 5.80 -1.98
N ILE A 88 -6.69 6.11 -3.27
CA ILE A 88 -7.33 5.40 -4.39
C ILE A 88 -6.34 4.54 -5.19
N SER A 89 -5.06 4.50 -4.78
CA SER A 89 -4.05 3.71 -5.47
C SER A 89 -4.34 2.22 -5.30
N GLY A 90 -4.51 1.51 -6.42
CA GLY A 90 -4.60 0.06 -6.40
C GLY A 90 -3.28 -0.61 -6.05
N TYR A 91 -3.36 -1.84 -5.54
CA TYR A 91 -2.23 -2.71 -5.25
C TYR A 91 -1.95 -3.66 -6.45
N PRO A 92 -0.77 -3.56 -7.09
CA PRO A 92 -0.35 -4.49 -8.12
C PRO A 92 -0.34 -5.94 -7.63
N LYS A 93 -0.60 -6.87 -8.57
CA LYS A 93 -0.62 -8.32 -8.28
C LYS A 93 0.66 -8.82 -7.61
N TYR A 94 1.82 -8.23 -7.88
CA TYR A 94 3.06 -8.72 -7.27
C TYR A 94 3.04 -8.67 -5.73
N PHE A 95 2.24 -7.79 -5.10
CA PHE A 95 2.13 -7.76 -3.64
C PHE A 95 1.61 -9.10 -3.10
N GLU A 96 0.58 -9.66 -3.74
CA GLU A 96 0.07 -10.98 -3.41
C GLU A 96 0.98 -12.09 -3.96
N TYR A 97 1.30 -12.04 -5.25
CA TYR A 97 1.88 -13.19 -5.96
C TYR A 97 3.39 -13.36 -5.73
N ASN A 98 4.13 -12.27 -5.53
CA ASN A 98 5.58 -12.31 -5.33
C ASN A 98 5.96 -12.06 -3.88
N TYR A 99 5.22 -11.21 -3.15
CA TYR A 99 5.55 -10.83 -1.79
C TYR A 99 4.62 -11.43 -0.73
N GLY A 100 3.52 -12.08 -1.13
CA GLY A 100 2.64 -12.80 -0.21
C GLY A 100 1.96 -11.91 0.81
N ILE A 101 1.68 -10.64 0.50
CA ILE A 101 1.02 -9.70 1.41
C ILE A 101 -0.32 -9.21 0.89
N ASN A 102 -1.24 -8.95 1.81
CA ASN A 102 -2.40 -8.09 1.54
C ASN A 102 -1.93 -6.63 1.55
N GLY A 103 -1.99 -5.96 0.40
CA GLY A 103 -1.49 -4.60 0.27
C GLY A 103 -2.22 -3.57 1.14
N GLU A 104 -3.54 -3.71 1.32
CA GLU A 104 -4.35 -2.80 2.13
C GLU A 104 -3.99 -2.92 3.61
N GLN A 105 -4.01 -4.14 4.13
CA GLN A 105 -3.59 -4.41 5.49
C GLN A 105 -2.12 -4.02 5.73
N ALA A 106 -1.22 -4.29 4.77
CA ALA A 106 0.17 -3.90 4.90
C ALA A 106 0.34 -2.37 4.98
N LEU A 107 -0.51 -1.60 4.29
CA LEU A 107 -0.55 -0.15 4.45
C LEU A 107 -0.97 0.23 5.87
N GLU A 108 -2.07 -0.35 6.37
CA GLU A 108 -2.55 -0.12 7.74
C GLU A 108 -1.44 -0.39 8.78
N GLU A 109 -0.75 -1.53 8.67
CA GLU A 109 0.37 -1.87 9.57
C GLU A 109 1.51 -0.86 9.50
N LEU A 110 1.83 -0.33 8.31
CA LEU A 110 2.87 0.70 8.15
C LEU A 110 2.45 2.04 8.75
N LEU A 111 1.17 2.39 8.68
CA LEU A 111 0.61 3.59 9.32
C LEU A 111 0.61 3.45 10.85
N GLU A 112 0.16 2.31 11.36
CA GLU A 112 0.15 2.02 12.81
C GLU A 112 1.56 2.04 13.42
N LYS A 113 2.56 1.54 12.68
CA LYS A 113 3.97 1.56 13.09
C LYS A 113 4.66 2.91 12.81
N ALA A 114 3.94 3.90 12.29
CA ALA A 114 4.45 5.23 11.93
C ALA A 114 5.64 5.22 10.95
N TYR A 115 5.70 4.22 10.05
CA TYR A 115 6.66 4.18 8.94
C TYR A 115 6.14 4.90 7.69
N ALA A 116 4.83 5.07 7.60
CA ALA A 116 4.17 5.94 6.65
C ALA A 116 3.11 6.76 7.37
N ARG A 117 2.66 7.84 6.73
CA ARG A 117 1.50 8.61 7.18
C ARG A 117 0.61 8.98 6.01
N GLU A 118 -0.68 9.11 6.30
CA GLU A 118 -1.62 9.77 5.39
C GLU A 118 -1.40 11.29 5.46
N LEU A 119 -1.40 11.95 4.31
CA LEU A 119 -1.31 13.40 4.22
C LEU A 119 -2.62 14.06 4.66
N SER A 120 -2.55 15.28 5.19
CA SER A 120 -3.75 16.07 5.50
C SER A 120 -4.52 16.50 4.24
N ALA A 121 -5.72 17.07 4.40
CA ALA A 121 -6.47 17.70 3.32
C ALA A 121 -5.71 18.84 2.67
N THR A 122 -5.08 19.68 3.49
CA THR A 122 -4.21 20.76 3.04
C THR A 122 -3.03 20.23 2.23
N GLU A 123 -2.31 19.24 2.76
CA GLU A 123 -1.17 18.61 2.05
C GLU A 123 -1.60 17.88 0.76
N SER A 124 -2.85 17.44 0.71
CA SER A 124 -3.45 16.72 -0.43
C SER A 124 -4.08 17.64 -1.48
N LEU A 125 -4.03 18.97 -1.33
CA LEU A 125 -4.59 19.92 -2.31
C LEU A 125 -4.02 19.74 -3.72
N GLN A 126 -2.79 19.23 -3.83
CA GLN A 126 -2.15 18.90 -5.11
C GLN A 126 -2.93 17.87 -5.94
N HIS A 127 -3.80 17.07 -5.35
CA HIS A 127 -4.63 16.09 -6.07
C HIS A 127 -5.88 16.72 -6.69
N LEU A 128 -6.20 17.97 -6.37
CA LEU A 128 -7.28 18.71 -7.00
C LEU A 128 -6.82 19.37 -8.30
N ASN A 129 -7.75 19.49 -9.25
CA ASN A 129 -7.55 20.33 -10.43
C ASN A 129 -7.91 21.80 -10.14
N ALA A 130 -7.53 22.71 -11.04
CA ALA A 130 -7.77 24.14 -10.85
C ALA A 130 -9.26 24.52 -10.74
N ALA A 131 -10.16 23.78 -11.39
CA ALA A 131 -11.59 24.04 -11.33
C ALA A 131 -12.16 23.68 -9.94
N GLN A 132 -11.74 22.55 -9.37
CA GLN A 132 -12.10 22.14 -8.02
C GLN A 132 -11.60 23.15 -6.97
N LEU A 133 -10.35 23.59 -7.06
CA LEU A 133 -9.80 24.61 -6.16
C LEU A 133 -10.59 25.92 -6.21
N LYS A 134 -10.91 26.41 -7.42
CA LYS A 134 -11.74 27.61 -7.59
C LYS A 134 -13.15 27.44 -7.02
N ALA A 135 -13.74 26.25 -7.14
CA ALA A 135 -15.04 25.96 -6.57
C ALA A 135 -15.03 26.01 -5.03
N ILE A 136 -13.99 25.43 -4.40
CA ILE A 136 -13.81 25.49 -2.95
C ILE A 136 -13.64 26.94 -2.49
N LEU A 137 -12.71 27.71 -3.10
CA LEU A 137 -12.49 29.11 -2.75
C LEU A 137 -13.78 29.94 -2.84
N LYS A 138 -14.57 29.72 -3.89
CA LYS A 138 -15.88 30.37 -4.07
C LYS A 138 -16.88 30.01 -2.96
N GLN A 139 -16.88 28.76 -2.49
CA GLN A 139 -17.79 28.33 -1.42
C GLN A 139 -17.51 29.01 -0.08
N PHE A 140 -16.28 29.49 0.13
CA PHE A 140 -15.89 30.27 1.31
C PHE A 140 -15.86 31.79 1.04
N ASP A 141 -16.52 32.26 -0.03
CA ASP A 141 -16.59 33.67 -0.43
C ASP A 141 -15.22 34.35 -0.65
N ILE A 142 -14.18 33.58 -0.98
CA ILE A 142 -12.83 34.10 -1.24
C ILE A 142 -12.75 34.60 -2.69
N GLY A 143 -12.42 35.87 -2.91
CA GLY A 143 -12.27 36.47 -4.24
C GLY A 143 -10.84 36.45 -4.80
N GLY A 144 -10.62 37.15 -5.92
CA GLY A 144 -9.27 37.44 -6.44
C GLY A 144 -8.54 36.28 -7.16
N PHE A 145 -9.15 35.10 -7.24
CA PHE A 145 -8.48 33.89 -7.73
C PHE A 145 -8.56 33.65 -9.25
N SER A 146 -9.32 34.46 -10.00
CA SER A 146 -9.67 34.17 -11.41
C SER A 146 -8.47 33.98 -12.33
N LYS A 147 -7.39 34.73 -12.08
CA LYS A 147 -6.14 34.72 -12.87
C LYS A 147 -5.04 33.85 -12.26
N LEU A 148 -5.28 33.20 -11.12
CA LEU A 148 -4.28 32.38 -10.44
C LEU A 148 -4.08 31.03 -11.14
N ASN A 149 -2.84 30.56 -11.16
CA ASN A 149 -2.47 29.21 -11.57
C ASN A 149 -2.76 28.20 -10.44
N LYS A 150 -2.61 26.89 -10.70
CA LYS A 150 -2.91 25.84 -9.71
C LYS A 150 -2.14 26.01 -8.40
N THR A 151 -0.85 26.31 -8.47
CA THR A 151 0.00 26.49 -7.27
C THR A 151 -0.50 27.64 -6.40
N ALA A 152 -0.74 28.82 -7.00
CA ALA A 152 -1.25 29.98 -6.28
C ALA A 152 -2.69 29.76 -5.74
N LEU A 153 -3.51 28.95 -6.41
CA LEU A 153 -4.82 28.55 -5.89
C LEU A 153 -4.70 27.66 -4.65
N MET A 154 -3.73 26.74 -4.63
CA MET A 154 -3.46 25.88 -3.48
C MET A 154 -2.94 26.70 -2.29
N GLU A 155 -1.97 27.59 -2.52
CA GLU A 155 -1.43 28.50 -1.49
C GLU A 155 -2.54 29.37 -0.88
N LEU A 156 -3.41 29.93 -1.72
CA LEU A 156 -4.56 30.73 -1.25
C LEU A 156 -5.55 29.89 -0.43
N ALA A 157 -5.83 28.65 -0.85
CA ALA A 157 -6.70 27.76 -0.08
C ALA A 157 -6.08 27.40 1.27
N GLN A 158 -4.78 27.10 1.30
CA GLN A 158 -4.03 26.79 2.52
C GLN A 158 -3.95 27.98 3.48
N GLU A 159 -3.86 29.22 2.98
CA GLU A 159 -3.80 30.41 3.82
C GLU A 159 -5.18 30.79 4.42
N LYS A 160 -6.26 30.55 3.68
CA LYS A 160 -7.59 31.10 3.99
C LYS A 160 -8.60 30.09 4.51
N ILE A 161 -8.35 28.79 4.37
CA ILE A 161 -9.29 27.73 4.72
C ILE A 161 -8.60 26.78 5.71
N SER A 162 -9.26 26.51 6.83
CA SER A 162 -8.74 25.57 7.83
C SER A 162 -8.75 24.12 7.32
N GLU A 163 -7.94 23.27 7.95
CA GLU A 163 -7.87 21.84 7.64
C GLU A 163 -9.25 21.18 7.74
N GLU A 164 -9.99 21.43 8.83
CA GLU A 164 -11.31 20.85 9.08
C GLU A 164 -12.33 21.24 8.00
N GLN A 165 -12.20 22.46 7.48
CA GLN A 165 -13.03 22.97 6.39
C GLN A 165 -12.67 22.34 5.04
N LEU A 166 -11.41 21.93 4.82
CA LEU A 166 -10.96 21.28 3.58
C LEU A 166 -11.30 19.79 3.50
N ILE A 167 -11.41 19.10 4.64
CA ILE A 167 -11.73 17.66 4.71
C ILE A 167 -12.86 17.21 3.77
N PRO A 168 -14.05 17.84 3.76
CA PRO A 168 -15.16 17.37 2.91
C PRO A 168 -14.91 17.54 1.40
N PHE A 169 -13.98 18.39 0.99
CA PHE A 169 -13.72 18.69 -0.42
C PHE A 169 -12.57 17.87 -1.01
N VAL A 170 -11.56 17.58 -0.20
CA VAL A 170 -10.38 16.84 -0.62
C VAL A 170 -10.62 15.37 -0.27
N LYS A 171 -11.17 14.58 -1.21
CA LYS A 171 -11.50 13.16 -0.97
C LYS A 171 -10.32 12.21 -1.16
N VAL A 172 -9.38 12.57 -2.03
CA VAL A 172 -8.16 11.78 -2.27
C VAL A 172 -7.08 12.28 -1.34
N ARG A 173 -6.47 11.37 -0.60
CA ARG A 173 -5.35 11.63 0.30
C ARG A 173 -4.08 11.06 -0.30
N GLY A 174 -2.99 11.80 -0.23
CA GLY A 174 -1.66 11.25 -0.52
C GLY A 174 -1.12 10.47 0.67
N TYR A 175 -0.08 9.68 0.44
CA TYR A 175 0.73 9.09 1.50
C TYR A 175 2.18 9.48 1.32
N GLU A 176 2.89 9.58 2.43
CA GLU A 176 4.34 9.72 2.44
C GLU A 176 4.97 8.80 3.48
N ILE A 177 6.24 8.46 3.27
CA ILE A 177 7.02 7.74 4.27
C ILE A 177 7.64 8.70 5.28
N THR A 178 7.69 8.29 6.53
CA THR A 178 8.31 9.04 7.62
C THR A 178 9.84 8.91 7.58
N PRO A 179 10.60 9.70 8.36
CA PRO A 179 12.03 9.48 8.53
C PRO A 179 12.36 8.02 8.92
N GLU A 180 11.58 7.43 9.82
CA GLU A 180 11.74 6.04 10.27
C GLU A 180 11.46 5.05 9.13
N GLY A 181 10.46 5.33 8.28
CA GLY A 181 10.21 4.55 7.06
C GLY A 181 11.37 4.62 6.06
N LYS A 182 12.04 5.78 5.93
CA LYS A 182 13.25 5.93 5.11
C LYS A 182 14.42 5.14 5.67
N GLU A 183 14.62 5.19 6.99
CA GLU A 183 15.66 4.42 7.67
C GLU A 183 15.49 2.91 7.44
N LEU A 184 14.25 2.40 7.44
CA LEU A 184 13.97 1.00 7.12
C LEU A 184 14.38 0.62 5.69
N LEU A 185 14.09 1.46 4.70
CA LEU A 185 14.51 1.22 3.32
C LEU A 185 16.04 1.18 3.18
N VAL A 186 16.75 1.99 3.98
CA VAL A 186 18.22 1.99 4.03
C VAL A 186 18.75 0.77 4.78
N LYS A 187 18.08 0.33 5.85
CA LYS A 187 18.47 -0.84 6.66
C LYS A 187 18.37 -2.14 5.87
N TYR A 188 17.37 -2.28 5.00
CA TYR A 188 17.07 -3.50 4.23
C TYR A 188 16.95 -3.25 2.71
N PRO A 189 18.04 -2.82 2.04
CA PRO A 189 18.00 -2.43 0.64
C PRO A 189 17.72 -3.61 -0.31
N GLU A 190 18.05 -4.84 0.11
CA GLU A 190 18.00 -6.04 -0.72
C GLU A 190 16.60 -6.36 -1.26
N SER A 191 15.56 -6.00 -0.49
CA SER A 191 14.17 -6.20 -0.92
C SER A 191 13.84 -5.35 -2.15
N VAL A 192 14.25 -4.08 -2.12
CA VAL A 192 14.05 -3.12 -3.20
C VAL A 192 14.98 -3.41 -4.38
N ASP A 193 16.22 -3.79 -4.11
CA ASP A 193 17.20 -4.07 -5.17
C ASP A 193 16.85 -5.28 -6.02
N ARG A 194 16.21 -6.28 -5.40
CA ARG A 194 15.71 -7.47 -6.10
C ARG A 194 14.37 -7.25 -6.78
N HIS A 195 13.66 -6.17 -6.46
CA HIS A 195 12.40 -5.86 -7.13
C HIS A 195 12.65 -5.53 -8.60
N PRO A 196 11.90 -6.11 -9.56
CA PRO A 196 12.03 -5.76 -10.96
C PRO A 196 11.75 -4.27 -11.20
N LYS A 197 12.80 -3.50 -11.50
CA LYS A 197 12.70 -2.09 -11.86
C LYS A 197 12.53 -1.99 -13.38
N LYS A 198 11.51 -1.27 -13.85
CA LYS A 198 11.41 -0.95 -15.28
C LYS A 198 12.66 -0.17 -15.69
N LYS A 199 13.46 -0.72 -16.61
CA LYS A 199 14.47 0.04 -17.31
C LYS A 199 13.74 0.86 -18.37
N TYR A 200 13.80 2.17 -18.25
CA TYR A 200 13.37 3.10 -19.31
C TYR A 200 14.54 3.34 -20.26
#